data_AF-A0AA43EL61-F1
#
_entry.id   AF-A0AA43EL61-F1
#
_cell.length_a   1.000
_cell.length_b   1.000
_cell.length_c   1.000
_cell.angle_alpha   90.00
_cell.angle_beta   90.00
_cell.angle_gamma   90.00
#
_symmetry.space_group_name_H-M   'P 1'
#
loop_
_entity.id
_entity.type
_entity.pdbx_description
1 polymer ?
#
loop_
_entity_poly.entity_id
_entity_poly.type
_entity_poly.pdbx_seq_one_letter_code
_entity_poly.pdbx_strand_id
1 'polypeptide(L)'
;MLCRRELRASEKGGSKVGPTKRGKGTKWMVLVDGAGTPLGAYLDAASPAEVRLLTATLDTVAVTRPHRPGRPRKRPDHLIADRAYDSNAAWALLVRRGIEPIIPARTNNPRATHQDGRRLRRYRRRWIVERTIGWLGNFRRLTVRYDRLMDTYGGFFHLGCALITLRKVLK
;
A
#
# COMPACT_ATOMS: atom_id res chain seq x y z
N MET A 1 -3.58 19.41 46.59
CA MET A 1 -2.48 18.45 46.37
C MET A 1 -2.33 18.24 44.86
N LEU A 2 -1.11 18.32 44.30
CA LEU A 2 -0.86 17.92 42.91
C LEU A 2 -0.60 16.41 42.88
N CYS A 3 -1.43 15.66 42.15
CA CYS A 3 -1.25 14.21 42.05
C CYS A 3 0.03 13.88 41.26
N ARG A 4 0.90 13.04 41.83
CA ARG A 4 2.19 12.69 41.21
C ARG A 4 1.96 11.84 39.96
N ARG A 5 2.53 12.29 38.84
CA ARG A 5 2.96 11.53 37.65
C ARG A 5 2.01 10.41 37.20
N GLU A 6 1.34 10.60 36.06
CA GLU A 6 0.78 9.49 35.28
C GLU A 6 1.88 8.49 34.88
N LEU A 7 2.14 7.49 35.73
CA LEU A 7 2.90 6.30 35.37
C LEU A 7 2.04 5.42 34.45
N ARG A 8 1.89 5.86 33.21
CA ARG A 8 1.30 5.05 32.14
C ARG A 8 2.08 3.75 32.07
N ALA A 9 1.41 2.63 32.33
CA ALA A 9 2.01 1.32 32.25
C ALA A 9 2.68 1.14 30.88
N SER A 10 3.87 0.52 30.85
CA SER A 10 4.66 0.41 29.62
C SER A 10 4.02 -0.57 28.63
N GLU A 11 3.06 -0.06 27.86
CA GLU A 11 2.47 -0.68 26.69
C GLU A 11 3.57 -1.17 25.74
N LYS A 12 3.77 -2.50 25.69
CA LYS A 12 4.88 -3.18 25.00
C LYS A 12 4.71 -3.22 23.48
N GLY A 13 4.77 -2.05 22.85
CA GLY A 13 4.76 -1.86 21.40
C GLY A 13 4.33 -0.45 21.01
N GLY A 14 4.70 -0.01 19.80
CA GLY A 14 4.11 1.19 19.19
C GLY A 14 2.73 0.88 18.58
N SER A 15 1.92 1.92 18.36
CA SER A 15 0.62 1.78 17.72
C SER A 15 0.79 1.25 16.28
N LYS A 16 -0.03 0.27 15.89
CA LYS A 16 0.09 -0.49 14.62
C LYS A 16 1.49 -1.13 14.39
N VAL A 17 2.06 -1.73 15.43
CA VAL A 17 3.22 -2.64 15.32
C VAL A 17 2.76 -4.08 15.51
N GLY A 18 3.10 -4.98 14.60
CA GLY A 18 2.72 -6.40 14.65
C GLY A 18 3.87 -7.36 14.35
N PRO A 19 3.82 -8.63 14.82
CA PRO A 19 4.80 -9.65 14.49
C PRO A 19 4.87 -10.00 12.99
N THR A 20 6.04 -10.48 12.59
CA THR A 20 6.46 -10.93 11.25
C THR A 20 7.36 -12.17 11.37
N LYS A 21 7.77 -12.78 10.25
CA LYS A 21 8.73 -13.90 10.23
C LYS A 21 10.14 -13.58 10.76
N ARG A 22 10.51 -12.31 10.97
CA ARG A 22 11.88 -11.89 11.37
C ARG A 22 11.90 -10.83 12.50
N GLY A 23 10.80 -10.63 13.21
CA GLY A 23 10.70 -9.58 14.24
C GLY A 23 9.32 -8.91 14.24
N LYS A 24 9.25 -7.64 14.64
CA LYS A 24 8.02 -6.82 14.65
C LYS A 24 8.14 -5.63 13.71
N GLY A 25 7.02 -5.16 13.15
CA GLY A 25 7.02 -3.98 12.29
C GLY A 25 5.64 -3.50 11.83
N THR A 26 5.67 -2.61 10.84
CA THR A 26 4.51 -1.98 10.19
C THR A 26 4.62 -2.24 8.69
N LYS A 27 3.50 -2.56 8.04
CA LYS A 27 3.40 -2.87 6.62
C LYS A 27 3.05 -1.61 5.83
N TRP A 28 3.73 -1.43 4.70
CA TRP A 28 3.43 -0.37 3.75
C TRP A 28 2.56 -0.94 2.62
N MET A 29 1.33 -0.44 2.49
CA MET A 29 0.48 -0.72 1.33
C MET A 29 0.56 0.51 0.42
N VAL A 30 1.10 0.35 -0.80
CA VAL A 30 1.35 1.48 -1.71
C VAL A 30 0.76 1.18 -3.07
N LEU A 31 -0.15 2.05 -3.54
CA LEU A 31 -0.59 2.06 -4.92
C LEU A 31 0.28 3.03 -5.72
N VAL A 32 0.78 2.59 -6.87
CA VAL A 32 1.64 3.39 -7.76
C VAL A 32 1.07 3.46 -9.18
N ASP A 33 1.42 4.51 -9.90
CA ASP A 33 1.11 4.66 -11.33
C ASP A 33 2.01 3.81 -12.24
N GLY A 34 1.81 3.93 -13.56
CA GLY A 34 2.63 3.28 -14.59
C GLY A 34 4.07 3.77 -14.71
N ALA A 35 4.51 4.73 -13.89
CA ALA A 35 5.85 5.29 -13.82
C ALA A 35 6.51 5.16 -12.43
N GLY A 36 5.82 4.60 -11.43
CA GLY A 36 6.31 4.48 -10.04
C GLY A 36 6.05 5.70 -9.15
N THR A 37 5.05 6.53 -9.48
CA THR A 37 4.58 7.64 -8.63
C THR A 37 3.55 7.10 -7.63
N PRO A 38 3.73 7.30 -6.30
CA PRO A 38 2.73 6.91 -5.32
C PRO A 38 1.41 7.68 -5.50
N LEU A 39 0.29 6.95 -5.66
CA LEU A 39 -1.07 7.48 -5.83
C LEU A 39 -1.99 7.28 -4.62
N GLY A 40 -1.61 6.36 -3.73
CA GLY A 40 -2.34 6.00 -2.52
C GLY A 40 -1.40 5.22 -1.59
N ALA A 41 -1.58 5.41 -0.29
CA ALA A 41 -0.71 4.87 0.74
C ALA A 41 -1.50 4.58 2.01
N TYR A 42 -1.45 3.33 2.48
CA TYR A 42 -2.05 2.90 3.73
C TYR A 42 -1.04 2.13 4.58
N LEU A 43 -1.08 2.33 5.90
CA LEU A 43 -0.11 1.80 6.84
C LEU A 43 -0.80 1.04 7.97
N ASP A 44 -0.31 -0.15 8.26
CA ASP A 44 -0.89 -1.03 9.27
C ASP A 44 0.15 -1.88 10.03
N ALA A 45 -0.27 -2.57 11.08
CA ALA A 45 0.54 -3.62 11.70
C ALA A 45 0.98 -4.63 10.64
N ALA A 46 2.15 -5.24 10.80
CA ALA A 46 2.66 -6.11 9.74
C ALA A 46 1.93 -7.46 9.61
N SER A 47 1.14 -7.86 10.61
CA SER A 47 0.56 -9.20 10.76
C SER A 47 -0.65 -9.53 9.85
N PRO A 48 -1.58 -8.61 9.52
CA PRO A 48 -2.65 -8.90 8.57
C PRO A 48 -2.11 -9.27 7.18
N ALA A 49 -2.73 -10.27 6.56
CA ALA A 49 -2.51 -10.59 5.16
C ALA A 49 -2.92 -9.40 4.28
N GLU A 50 -2.07 -9.04 3.31
CA GLU A 50 -2.14 -7.77 2.57
C GLU A 50 -3.45 -7.58 1.79
N VAL A 51 -3.99 -8.70 1.29
CA VAL A 51 -5.30 -8.79 0.63
C VAL A 51 -6.46 -8.29 1.51
N ARG A 52 -6.33 -8.32 2.84
CA ARG A 52 -7.31 -7.75 3.79
C ARG A 52 -7.19 -6.23 3.94
N LEU A 53 -6.02 -5.66 3.62
CA LEU A 53 -5.75 -4.22 3.66
C LEU A 53 -6.02 -3.53 2.31
N LEU A 54 -6.29 -4.32 1.25
CA LEU A 54 -6.54 -3.84 -0.11
C LEU A 54 -7.64 -2.77 -0.17
N THR A 55 -8.77 -2.97 0.52
CA THR A 55 -9.89 -2.02 0.56
C THR A 55 -9.45 -0.65 1.06
N ALA A 56 -8.88 -0.61 2.27
CA ALA A 56 -8.40 0.62 2.90
C ALA A 56 -7.33 1.32 2.03
N THR A 57 -6.43 0.54 1.40
CA THR A 57 -5.41 1.06 0.50
C THR A 57 -6.02 1.77 -0.72
N LEU A 58 -7.02 1.15 -1.36
CA LEU A 58 -7.74 1.74 -2.50
C LEU A 58 -8.54 2.99 -2.12
N ASP A 59 -9.03 3.08 -0.89
CA ASP A 59 -9.82 4.23 -0.43
C ASP A 59 -8.98 5.51 -0.18
N THR A 60 -7.66 5.35 -0.03
CA THR A 60 -6.71 6.48 0.06
C THR A 60 -6.45 7.20 -1.28
N VAL A 61 -6.87 6.62 -2.41
CA VAL A 61 -6.58 7.16 -3.74
C VAL A 61 -7.40 8.42 -4.01
N ALA A 62 -6.74 9.54 -4.32
CA ALA A 62 -7.38 10.81 -4.63
C ALA A 62 -6.55 11.66 -5.60
N VAL A 63 -6.48 11.25 -6.88
CA VAL A 63 -5.67 11.97 -7.89
C VAL A 63 -6.46 13.15 -8.46
N THR A 64 -5.97 14.38 -8.26
CA THR A 64 -6.53 15.61 -8.83
C THR A 64 -6.36 15.64 -10.36
N ARG A 65 -7.12 16.51 -11.04
CA ARG A 65 -7.13 16.61 -12.52
C ARG A 65 -6.82 18.06 -12.94
N PRO A 66 -5.60 18.38 -13.40
CA PRO A 66 -5.21 19.77 -13.68
C PRO A 66 -6.13 20.47 -14.70
N HIS A 67 -6.52 19.77 -15.78
CA HIS A 67 -7.29 20.33 -16.88
C HIS A 67 -8.79 19.95 -16.86
N ARG A 68 -9.32 19.50 -15.71
CA ARG A 68 -10.76 19.29 -15.53
C ARG A 68 -11.16 19.49 -14.06
N PRO A 69 -11.75 20.65 -13.68
CA PRO A 69 -12.24 20.84 -12.32
C PRO A 69 -13.31 19.81 -11.95
N GLY A 70 -13.43 19.50 -10.66
CA GLY A 70 -14.37 18.52 -10.12
C GLY A 70 -13.72 17.43 -9.27
N ARG A 71 -14.45 16.34 -9.02
CA ARG A 71 -14.08 15.29 -8.07
C ARG A 71 -12.75 14.58 -8.45
N PRO A 72 -11.79 14.41 -7.52
CA PRO A 72 -10.57 13.65 -7.75
C PRO A 72 -10.84 12.22 -8.24
N ARG A 73 -9.96 11.72 -9.11
CA ARG A 73 -9.98 10.33 -9.59
C ARG A 73 -9.57 9.40 -8.43
N LYS A 74 -10.57 8.71 -7.88
CA LYS A 74 -10.39 7.67 -6.83
C LYS A 74 -10.20 6.24 -7.36
N ARG A 75 -10.31 6.02 -8.68
CA ARG A 75 -10.31 4.67 -9.28
C ARG A 75 -9.27 4.51 -10.41
N PRO A 76 -8.34 3.54 -10.34
CA PRO A 76 -7.55 3.09 -11.48
C PRO A 76 -8.36 2.15 -12.38
N ASP A 77 -8.07 2.09 -13.69
CA ASP A 77 -8.84 1.23 -14.61
C ASP A 77 -8.42 -0.25 -14.49
N HIS A 78 -7.14 -0.48 -14.20
CA HIS A 78 -6.56 -1.80 -13.94
C HIS A 78 -5.71 -1.76 -12.67
N LEU A 79 -5.68 -2.84 -11.91
CA LEU A 79 -4.79 -3.04 -10.76
C LEU A 79 -3.90 -4.27 -11.00
N ILE A 80 -2.58 -4.05 -11.04
CA ILE A 80 -1.60 -5.14 -11.01
C ILE A 80 -1.24 -5.40 -9.54
N ALA A 81 -1.37 -6.66 -9.09
CA ALA A 81 -0.97 -7.08 -7.75
C ALA A 81 -0.38 -8.50 -7.78
N ASP A 82 0.42 -8.82 -6.77
CA ASP A 82 1.05 -10.14 -6.63
C ASP A 82 0.04 -11.30 -6.55
N ARG A 83 0.48 -12.51 -6.92
CA ARG A 83 -0.27 -13.77 -6.73
C ARG A 83 -0.77 -13.96 -5.28
N ALA A 84 -0.13 -13.32 -4.31
CA ALA A 84 -0.58 -13.28 -2.91
C ALA A 84 -1.98 -12.65 -2.73
N TYR A 85 -2.43 -11.78 -3.64
CA TYR A 85 -3.74 -11.12 -3.61
C TYR A 85 -4.86 -11.95 -4.27
N ASP A 86 -4.51 -13.01 -5.02
CA ASP A 86 -5.49 -13.86 -5.68
C ASP A 86 -6.42 -14.50 -4.64
N SER A 87 -7.69 -14.09 -4.68
CA SER A 87 -8.77 -14.59 -3.84
C SER A 87 -10.11 -14.10 -4.39
N ASN A 88 -11.13 -14.94 -4.34
CA ASN A 88 -12.46 -14.63 -4.90
C ASN A 88 -13.07 -13.35 -4.28
N ALA A 89 -12.78 -13.07 -3.00
CA ALA A 89 -13.20 -11.84 -2.32
C ALA A 89 -12.52 -10.57 -2.88
N ALA A 90 -11.21 -10.62 -3.17
CA ALA A 90 -10.49 -9.49 -3.76
C ALA A 90 -10.89 -9.25 -5.22
N TRP A 91 -11.05 -10.32 -6.00
CA TRP A 91 -11.60 -10.24 -7.36
C TRP A 91 -12.98 -9.58 -7.35
N ALA A 92 -13.91 -10.08 -6.54
CA ALA A 92 -15.26 -9.51 -6.45
C ALA A 92 -15.28 -8.06 -5.92
N LEU A 93 -14.39 -7.69 -5.01
CA LEU A 93 -14.21 -6.30 -4.55
C LEU A 93 -13.77 -5.37 -5.71
N LEU A 94 -12.77 -5.79 -6.48
CA LEU A 94 -12.22 -5.00 -7.58
C LEU A 94 -13.24 -4.86 -8.71
N VAL A 95 -13.89 -5.97 -9.09
CA VAL A 95 -14.96 -5.97 -10.11
C VAL A 95 -16.15 -5.11 -9.67
N ARG A 96 -16.62 -5.18 -8.41
CA ARG A 96 -17.68 -4.28 -7.90
C ARG A 96 -17.28 -2.79 -7.91
N ARG A 97 -16.00 -2.47 -7.72
CA ARG A 97 -15.48 -1.11 -7.89
C ARG A 97 -15.34 -0.72 -9.37
N GLY A 98 -15.37 -1.69 -10.29
CA GLY A 98 -15.06 -1.51 -11.71
C GLY A 98 -13.58 -1.26 -11.98
N ILE A 99 -12.71 -1.86 -11.16
CA ILE A 99 -11.25 -1.94 -11.35
C ILE A 99 -10.96 -3.33 -11.93
N GLU A 100 -10.23 -3.42 -13.03
CA GLU A 100 -9.84 -4.72 -13.58
C GLU A 100 -8.63 -5.31 -12.82
N PRO A 101 -8.76 -6.46 -12.14
CA PRO A 101 -7.61 -7.17 -11.57
C PRO A 101 -6.70 -7.78 -12.66
N ILE A 102 -5.40 -7.57 -12.52
CA ILE A 102 -4.34 -8.24 -13.29
C ILE A 102 -3.45 -8.94 -12.26
N ILE A 103 -3.96 -10.07 -11.78
CA ILE A 103 -3.40 -10.86 -10.67
C ILE A 103 -3.18 -12.30 -11.18
N PRO A 104 -1.98 -12.89 -11.05
CA PRO A 104 -1.76 -14.28 -11.45
C PRO A 104 -2.47 -15.23 -10.47
N ALA A 105 -3.12 -16.25 -11.03
CA ALA A 105 -3.75 -17.32 -10.26
C ALA A 105 -2.78 -17.99 -9.26
N ARG A 106 -3.33 -18.39 -8.10
CA ARG A 106 -2.73 -19.40 -7.21
C ARG A 106 -3.09 -20.79 -7.69
N THR A 107 -2.15 -21.73 -7.61
CA THR A 107 -2.35 -23.15 -7.97
C THR A 107 -3.51 -23.81 -7.20
N ASN A 108 -3.81 -23.35 -5.98
CA ASN A 108 -4.89 -23.87 -5.14
C ASN A 108 -6.18 -23.03 -5.19
N ASN A 109 -6.35 -22.15 -6.18
CA ASN A 109 -7.62 -21.45 -6.42
C ASN A 109 -8.31 -22.02 -7.68
N PRO A 110 -9.13 -23.07 -7.57
CA PRO A 110 -9.80 -23.68 -8.74
C PRO A 110 -10.84 -22.76 -9.40
N ARG A 111 -11.18 -21.61 -8.78
CA ARG A 111 -12.03 -20.56 -9.36
C ARG A 111 -11.22 -19.41 -9.99
N ALA A 112 -9.90 -19.55 -10.12
CA ALA A 112 -9.04 -18.58 -10.80
C ALA A 112 -9.13 -18.67 -12.34
N THR A 113 -10.35 -18.64 -12.87
CA THR A 113 -10.63 -18.37 -14.28
C THR A 113 -10.40 -16.87 -14.58
N HIS A 114 -10.86 -16.37 -15.73
CA HIS A 114 -10.95 -14.93 -16.04
C HIS A 114 -9.63 -14.20 -16.39
N GLN A 115 -8.71 -14.86 -17.10
CA GLN A 115 -7.85 -14.12 -18.04
C GLN A 115 -7.32 -14.99 -19.19
N ASP A 116 -7.60 -14.59 -20.43
CA ASP A 116 -7.13 -15.20 -21.70
C ASP A 116 -5.62 -15.00 -21.96
N GLY A 117 -4.81 -14.90 -20.91
CA GLY A 117 -3.37 -14.58 -20.96
C GLY A 117 -3.01 -13.16 -21.44
N ARG A 118 -3.70 -12.61 -22.45
CA ARG A 118 -3.40 -11.34 -23.14
C ARG A 118 -3.28 -10.16 -22.17
N ARG A 119 -4.20 -10.04 -21.20
CA ARG A 119 -4.16 -8.98 -20.18
C ARG A 119 -3.11 -9.28 -19.10
N LEU A 120 -2.90 -10.55 -18.75
CA LEU A 120 -1.87 -10.99 -17.80
C LEU A 120 -0.45 -10.68 -18.31
N ARG A 121 -0.22 -10.54 -19.63
CA ARG A 121 1.03 -9.99 -20.20
C ARG A 121 1.41 -8.60 -19.67
N ARG A 122 0.49 -7.87 -19.03
CA ARG A 122 0.75 -6.60 -18.32
C ARG A 122 1.39 -6.80 -16.94
N TYR A 123 1.28 -7.98 -16.32
CA TYR A 123 1.89 -8.31 -15.02
C TYR A 123 3.41 -8.09 -14.99
N ARG A 124 4.10 -8.15 -16.15
CA ARG A 124 5.51 -7.75 -16.29
C ARG A 124 5.82 -6.32 -15.82
N ARG A 125 4.81 -5.45 -15.67
CA ARG A 125 4.94 -4.11 -15.09
C ARG A 125 4.99 -4.09 -13.56
N ARG A 126 4.81 -5.22 -12.86
CA ARG A 126 4.91 -5.32 -11.39
C ARG A 126 6.24 -4.81 -10.84
N TRP A 127 7.34 -4.89 -11.61
CA TRP A 127 8.65 -4.34 -11.23
C TRP A 127 8.60 -2.85 -10.85
N ILE A 128 7.61 -2.09 -11.33
CA ILE A 128 7.40 -0.68 -10.98
C ILE A 128 7.03 -0.54 -9.50
N VAL A 129 6.20 -1.45 -8.97
CA VAL A 129 5.79 -1.49 -7.56
C VAL A 129 6.99 -1.81 -6.68
N GLU A 130 7.71 -2.89 -7.00
CA GLU A 130 8.90 -3.36 -6.27
C GLU A 130 10.01 -2.29 -6.24
N ARG A 131 10.26 -1.64 -7.38
CA ARG A 131 11.18 -0.50 -7.54
C ARG A 131 10.80 0.69 -6.68
N THR A 132 9.51 1.03 -6.61
CA THR A 132 9.02 2.15 -5.79
C THR A 132 9.11 1.83 -4.30
N ILE A 133 8.82 0.58 -3.90
CA ILE A 133 9.03 0.09 -2.53
C ILE A 133 10.52 0.09 -2.18
N GLY A 134 11.41 -0.27 -3.12
CA GLY A 134 12.86 -0.15 -2.95
C GLY A 134 13.31 1.30 -2.75
N TRP A 135 12.78 2.26 -3.53
CA TRP A 135 13.04 3.68 -3.33
C TRP A 135 12.56 4.19 -1.96
N LEU A 136 11.43 3.69 -1.46
CA LEU A 136 10.98 3.96 -0.08
C LEU A 136 11.91 3.32 0.96
N GLY A 137 12.37 2.09 0.71
CA GLY A 137 13.32 1.36 1.57
C GLY A 137 14.69 2.02 1.70
N ASN A 138 15.11 2.80 0.70
CA ASN A 138 16.35 3.59 0.73
C ASN A 138 16.31 4.76 1.74
N PHE A 139 15.13 5.24 2.14
CA PHE A 139 15.02 6.22 3.22
C PHE A 139 15.21 5.52 4.56
N ARG A 140 16.43 5.55 5.12
CA ARG A 140 16.82 4.86 6.38
C ARG A 140 15.85 5.05 7.55
N ARG A 141 15.16 6.20 7.63
CA ARG A 141 14.13 6.49 8.66
C ARG A 141 12.87 5.63 8.53
N LEU A 142 12.56 5.13 7.34
CA LEU A 142 11.43 4.24 7.10
C LEU A 142 11.83 2.79 7.35
N THR A 143 13.02 2.38 6.89
CA THR A 143 13.55 1.00 6.95
C THR A 143 13.55 0.42 8.36
N VAL A 144 13.85 1.24 9.38
CA VAL A 144 13.73 0.90 10.79
C VAL A 144 12.77 1.87 11.46
N ARG A 145 11.63 1.37 11.94
CA ARG A 145 10.64 2.19 12.66
C ARG A 145 11.10 2.45 14.09
N TYR A 146 11.62 3.65 14.34
CA TYR A 146 11.93 4.16 15.68
C TYR A 146 10.70 4.81 16.36
N ASP A 147 9.71 5.24 15.57
CA ASP A 147 8.56 6.00 16.03
C ASP A 147 7.51 5.16 16.79
N ARG A 148 7.25 5.49 18.08
CA ARG A 148 6.19 4.82 18.87
C ARG A 148 4.80 5.10 18.31
N LEU A 149 4.51 6.34 17.93
CA LEU A 149 3.23 6.74 17.35
C LEU A 149 3.15 6.39 15.86
N MET A 150 1.96 6.07 15.38
CA MET A 150 1.73 5.71 13.99
C MET A 150 1.81 6.95 13.08
N ASP A 151 1.29 8.08 13.55
CA ASP A 151 1.11 9.29 12.75
C ASP A 151 2.45 9.97 12.45
N THR A 152 3.39 9.94 13.40
CA THR A 152 4.78 10.40 13.21
C THR A 152 5.49 9.56 12.14
N TYR A 153 5.35 8.23 12.19
CA TYR A 153 5.89 7.33 11.17
C TYR A 153 5.22 7.54 9.81
N GLY A 154 3.90 7.77 9.80
CA GLY A 154 3.12 8.12 8.63
C GLY A 154 3.58 9.43 7.98
N GLY A 155 3.87 10.47 8.78
CA GLY A 155 4.44 11.73 8.30
C GLY A 155 5.76 11.54 7.55
N PHE A 156 6.70 10.80 8.12
CA PHE A 156 7.95 10.44 7.42
C PHE A 156 7.70 9.59 6.17
N PHE A 157 6.74 8.66 6.21
CA PHE A 157 6.39 7.83 5.06
C PHE A 157 5.81 8.67 3.90
N HIS A 158 4.88 9.57 4.18
CA HIS A 158 4.31 10.48 3.19
C HIS A 158 5.35 11.47 2.66
N LEU A 159 6.30 11.93 3.49
CA LEU A 159 7.46 12.70 3.04
C LEU A 159 8.33 11.90 2.06
N GLY A 160 8.56 10.60 2.31
CA GLY A 160 9.24 9.71 1.37
C GLY A 160 8.53 9.61 0.02
N CYS A 161 7.20 9.45 0.02
CA CYS A 161 6.38 9.48 -1.20
C CYS A 161 6.43 10.84 -1.91
N ALA A 162 6.40 11.95 -1.18
CA ALA A 162 6.51 13.30 -1.73
C ALA A 162 7.88 13.53 -2.38
N LEU A 163 8.97 13.10 -1.76
CA LEU A 163 10.33 13.20 -2.32
C LEU A 163 10.52 12.33 -3.57
N ILE A 164 9.91 11.13 -3.62
CA ILE A 164 9.86 10.32 -4.85
C ILE A 164 9.13 11.07 -5.96
N THR A 165 7.98 11.67 -5.65
CA THR A 165 7.15 12.40 -6.61
C THR A 165 7.85 13.67 -7.12
N LEU A 166 8.46 14.45 -6.22
CA LEU A 166 9.19 15.68 -6.57
C LEU A 166 10.36 15.39 -7.54
N ARG A 167 11.12 14.30 -7.30
CA ARG A 167 12.20 13.83 -8.19
C ARG A 167 11.74 13.37 -9.59
N LYS A 168 10.44 13.29 -9.83
CA LYS A 168 9.81 12.98 -11.14
C LYS A 168 9.22 14.20 -11.83
N VAL A 169 9.09 15.33 -11.12
CA VAL A 169 8.57 16.61 -11.63
C VAL A 169 9.71 17.60 -11.88
N LEU A 170 10.81 17.49 -11.14
CA LEU A 170 12.06 18.25 -11.35
C LEU A 170 13.03 17.53 -12.33
N LYS A 171 12.50 16.81 -13.32
CA LYS A 171 13.22 16.06 -14.34
C LYS A 171 12.49 16.12 -15.67
#